data_AF-A0A9E2DE82-F1
#
_entry.id   AF-A0A9E2DE82-F1
#
_cell.length_a   1.000
_cell.length_b   1.000
_cell.length_c   1.000
_cell.angle_alpha   90.00
_cell.angle_beta   90.00
_cell.angle_gamma   90.00
#
_symmetry.space_group_name_H-M   'P 1'
#
loop_
_entity.id
_entity.type
_entity.pdbx_description
1 polymer ?
#
loop_
_entity_poly.entity_id
_entity_poly.type
_entity_poly.pdbx_seq_one_letter_code
_entity_poly.pdbx_strand_id
1 'polypeptide(L)'
;TTAREQHAQHQRAALGQRFKTDLSAVSTSIMLDSIEYHLFPNACFFPGIQIPLIYRFRPTGLGTCIHEVLLLQPVPEGAPRPLPAEPIHLGMNDSYTQVPDFPLAKVLDQDTENFYRQWAGMNASMKPGQTLANYQEVRIRNFHNTLDDYLGQVEAVPLIFK
;
A
#
# COMPACT_ATOMS: atom_id res chain seq x y z
N THR A 1 32.53 -0.60 -2.23
CA THR A 1 31.05 -0.74 -2.35
C THR A 1 30.51 -1.42 -1.10
N THR A 2 29.36 -0.98 -0.56
CA THR A 2 28.75 -1.58 0.65
C THR A 2 27.96 -2.85 0.29
N ALA A 3 27.64 -3.69 1.29
CA ALA A 3 26.81 -4.88 1.08
C ALA A 3 25.43 -4.54 0.49
N ARG A 4 24.82 -3.44 0.96
CA ARG A 4 23.56 -2.91 0.43
C ARG A 4 23.67 -2.55 -1.05
N GLU A 5 24.74 -1.86 -1.44
CA GLU A 5 24.93 -1.47 -2.84
C GLU A 5 25.22 -2.68 -3.72
N GLN A 6 26.00 -3.66 -3.24
CA GLN A 6 26.20 -4.93 -3.96
C GLN A 6 24.89 -5.69 -4.17
N HIS A 7 24.03 -5.75 -3.14
CA HIS A 7 22.72 -6.38 -3.27
C HIS A 7 21.83 -5.65 -4.28
N ALA A 8 21.79 -4.32 -4.26
CA ALA A 8 21.04 -3.55 -5.26
C ALA A 8 21.58 -3.77 -6.69
N GLN A 9 22.90 -3.81 -6.88
CA GLN A 9 23.51 -4.12 -8.18
C GLN A 9 23.09 -5.50 -8.69
N HIS A 10 23.11 -6.51 -7.82
CA HIS A 10 22.63 -7.85 -8.16
C HIS A 10 21.14 -7.84 -8.55
N GLN A 11 20.30 -7.12 -7.79
CA GLN A 11 18.87 -7.01 -8.08
C GLN A 11 18.58 -6.27 -9.38
N ARG A 12 19.32 -5.19 -9.69
CA ARG A 12 19.18 -4.46 -10.98
C ARG A 12 19.47 -5.39 -12.15
N ALA A 13 20.55 -6.18 -12.07
CA ALA A 13 20.91 -7.13 -13.11
C ALA A 13 19.85 -8.23 -13.28
N ALA A 14 19.45 -8.88 -12.18
CA ALA A 14 18.49 -9.99 -12.22
C ALA A 14 17.10 -9.55 -12.68
N LEU A 15 16.56 -8.45 -12.14
CA LEU A 15 15.24 -7.93 -12.51
C LEU A 15 15.26 -7.25 -13.87
N GLY A 16 16.34 -6.56 -14.24
CA GLY A 16 16.51 -5.95 -15.55
C GLY A 16 16.50 -7.02 -16.66
N GLN A 17 17.19 -8.15 -16.43
CA GLN A 17 17.13 -9.29 -17.34
C GLN A 17 15.73 -9.91 -17.41
N ARG A 18 15.07 -10.11 -16.25
CA ARG A 18 13.72 -10.70 -16.17
C ARG A 18 12.68 -9.84 -16.90
N PHE A 19 12.71 -8.53 -16.68
CA PHE A 19 11.73 -7.59 -17.23
C PHE A 19 12.17 -6.98 -18.57
N LYS A 20 13.37 -7.30 -19.05
CA LYS A 20 13.95 -6.77 -20.30
C LYS A 20 13.91 -5.24 -20.32
N THR A 21 14.37 -4.62 -19.25
CA THR A 21 14.37 -3.17 -19.03
C THR A 21 15.69 -2.77 -18.37
N ASP A 22 16.29 -1.65 -18.79
CA ASP A 22 17.45 -1.09 -18.11
C ASP A 22 17.05 -0.50 -16.75
N LEU A 23 17.63 -1.06 -15.69
CA LEU A 23 17.46 -0.60 -14.31
C LEU A 23 18.72 0.08 -13.77
N SER A 24 19.74 0.31 -14.60
CA SER A 24 21.06 0.83 -14.20
C SER A 24 20.97 2.16 -13.46
N ALA A 25 20.05 3.04 -13.87
CA ALA A 25 19.80 4.34 -13.27
C ALA A 25 18.85 4.32 -12.06
N VAL A 26 18.22 3.18 -11.74
CA VAL A 26 17.25 3.10 -10.64
C VAL A 26 17.98 3.14 -9.30
N SER A 27 17.52 4.00 -8.39
CA SER A 27 18.17 4.20 -7.10
C SER A 27 18.16 2.94 -6.22
N THR A 28 19.17 2.81 -5.36
CA THR A 28 19.31 1.67 -4.44
C THR A 28 18.11 1.53 -3.51
N SER A 29 17.49 2.65 -3.10
CA SER A 29 16.28 2.61 -2.28
C SER A 29 15.06 2.08 -3.01
N ILE A 30 14.84 2.44 -4.27
CA ILE A 30 13.72 1.89 -5.06
C ILE A 30 13.93 0.39 -5.37
N MET A 31 15.19 -0.04 -5.46
CA MET A 31 15.51 -1.46 -5.67
C MET A 31 15.29 -2.33 -4.44
N LEU A 32 15.43 -1.78 -3.23
CA LEU A 32 15.55 -2.58 -2.00
C LEU A 32 14.57 -2.24 -0.87
N ASP A 33 14.12 -0.99 -0.77
CA ASP A 33 13.30 -0.54 0.35
C ASP A 33 11.81 -0.66 0.03
N SER A 34 11.01 -1.00 1.04
CA SER A 34 9.55 -0.90 0.94
C SER A 34 9.12 0.52 1.28
N ILE A 35 9.21 1.41 0.30
CA ILE A 35 8.75 2.79 0.44
C ILE A 35 7.27 2.84 0.11
N GLU A 36 6.47 3.39 1.01
CA GLU A 36 5.04 3.60 0.82
C GLU A 36 4.74 5.09 0.71
N TYR A 37 4.03 5.47 -0.35
CA TYR A 37 3.43 6.79 -0.49
C TYR A 37 1.92 6.67 -0.34
N HIS A 38 1.37 7.33 0.69
CA HIS A 38 -0.07 7.44 0.86
C HIS A 38 -0.59 8.70 0.17
N LEU A 39 -1.49 8.51 -0.80
CA LEU A 39 -2.27 9.57 -1.43
C LEU A 39 -3.66 9.57 -0.82
N PHE A 40 -3.91 10.57 0.03
CA PHE A 40 -5.22 10.79 0.62
C PHE A 40 -6.30 10.96 -0.48
N PRO A 41 -7.48 10.35 -0.35
CA PRO A 41 -7.97 9.68 0.86
C PRO A 41 -7.72 8.18 0.94
N ASN A 42 -7.31 7.52 -0.15
CA ASN A 42 -7.58 6.08 -0.25
C ASN A 42 -6.64 5.26 -1.14
N ALA A 43 -5.45 5.78 -1.49
CA ALA A 43 -4.50 5.04 -2.31
C ALA A 43 -3.11 4.98 -1.66
N CYS A 44 -2.51 3.78 -1.65
CA CYS A 44 -1.13 3.57 -1.21
C CYS A 44 -0.30 3.07 -2.39
N PHE A 45 0.84 3.70 -2.66
CA PHE A 45 1.74 3.38 -3.76
C PHE A 45 3.09 2.88 -3.23
N PHE A 46 3.48 1.70 -3.68
CA PHE A 46 4.77 1.08 -3.40
C PHE A 46 5.56 1.01 -4.73
N PRO A 47 6.45 1.97 -5.02
CA PRO A 47 7.12 2.06 -6.31
C PRO A 47 8.31 1.10 -6.46
N GLY A 48 8.50 0.16 -5.53
CA GLY A 48 9.61 -0.79 -5.57
C GLY A 48 9.52 -1.71 -6.79
N ILE A 49 10.66 -2.01 -7.42
CA ILE A 49 10.67 -2.84 -8.64
C ILE A 49 10.39 -4.32 -8.35
N GLN A 50 10.74 -4.79 -7.15
CA GLN A 50 10.49 -6.19 -6.75
C GLN A 50 9.00 -6.49 -6.60
N ILE A 51 8.25 -5.58 -5.97
CA ILE A 51 6.83 -5.70 -5.72
C ILE A 51 6.20 -4.32 -5.99
N PRO A 52 5.91 -4.00 -7.27
CA PRO A 52 5.38 -2.71 -7.67
C PRO A 52 3.88 -2.68 -7.43
N LEU A 53 3.50 -2.29 -6.22
CA LEU A 53 2.19 -2.54 -5.65
C LEU A 53 1.41 -1.26 -5.45
N ILE A 54 0.11 -1.31 -5.70
CA ILE A 54 -0.83 -0.26 -5.35
C ILE A 54 -2.00 -0.88 -4.61
N TYR A 55 -2.34 -0.28 -3.47
CA TYR A 55 -3.61 -0.52 -2.80
C TYR A 55 -4.55 0.64 -3.04
N ARG A 56 -5.83 0.33 -3.31
CA ARG A 56 -6.91 1.33 -3.24
C ARG A 56 -8.05 0.78 -2.41
N PHE A 57 -8.59 1.62 -1.54
CA PHE A 57 -9.72 1.29 -0.68
C PHE A 57 -10.92 2.12 -1.12
N ARG A 58 -11.98 1.47 -1.61
CA ARG A 58 -13.16 2.17 -2.13
C ARG A 58 -14.36 1.85 -1.24
N PRO A 59 -14.80 2.77 -0.37
CA PRO A 59 -15.92 2.51 0.53
C PRO A 59 -17.17 2.09 -0.23
N THR A 60 -17.82 1.02 0.21
CA THR A 60 -19.12 0.55 -0.31
C THR A 60 -20.25 0.83 0.67
N GLY A 61 -19.92 1.05 1.94
CA GLY A 61 -20.84 1.37 3.01
C GLY A 61 -20.11 1.42 4.35
N LEU A 62 -20.86 1.50 5.44
CA LEU A 62 -20.28 1.43 6.77
C LEU A 62 -19.62 0.05 6.99
N GLY A 63 -18.35 0.04 7.37
CA GLY A 63 -17.60 -1.18 7.67
C GLY A 63 -17.20 -2.04 6.47
N THR A 64 -17.47 -1.60 5.24
CA THR A 64 -17.13 -2.37 4.03
C THR A 64 -16.50 -1.48 2.95
N CYS A 65 -15.55 -2.05 2.22
CA CYS A 65 -14.94 -1.43 1.05
C CYS A 65 -14.52 -2.48 0.04
N ILE A 66 -14.30 -2.04 -1.19
CA ILE A 66 -13.53 -2.81 -2.17
C ILE A 66 -12.05 -2.51 -1.91
N HIS A 67 -11.27 -3.55 -1.64
CA HIS A 67 -9.82 -3.48 -1.58
C HIS A 67 -9.23 -3.93 -2.92
N GLU A 68 -8.72 -2.97 -3.69
CA GLU A 68 -8.09 -3.24 -4.99
C GLU A 68 -6.58 -3.37 -4.80
N VAL A 69 -6.03 -4.47 -5.30
CA VAL A 69 -4.60 -4.77 -5.31
C VAL A 69 -4.13 -4.74 -6.76
N LEU A 70 -3.26 -3.79 -7.12
CA LEU A 70 -2.69 -3.70 -8.46
C LEU A 70 -1.19 -3.99 -8.41
N LEU A 71 -0.71 -4.87 -9.28
CA LEU A 71 0.71 -5.15 -9.49
C LEU A 71 1.13 -4.61 -10.86
N LEU A 72 1.96 -3.57 -10.86
CA LEU A 72 2.36 -2.85 -12.09
C LEU A 72 3.82 -3.13 -12.47
N GLN A 73 4.05 -4.05 -13.40
CA GLN A 73 5.40 -4.35 -13.85
C GLN A 73 5.93 -3.32 -14.87
N PRO A 74 7.26 -3.10 -14.94
CA PRO A 74 7.88 -2.34 -16.02
C PRO A 74 7.52 -2.94 -17.38
N VAL A 75 7.32 -2.07 -18.38
CA VAL A 75 7.12 -2.49 -19.77
C VAL A 75 8.50 -2.73 -20.38
N PRO A 76 8.75 -3.89 -21.01
CA PRO A 76 10.01 -4.17 -21.71
C PRO A 76 10.38 -3.07 -22.70
N GLU A 77 11.67 -2.78 -22.83
CA GLU A 77 12.16 -1.76 -23.76
C GLU A 77 11.75 -2.06 -25.21
N GLY A 78 11.23 -1.03 -25.89
CA GLY A 78 10.78 -1.12 -27.28
C GLY A 78 9.52 -1.97 -27.50
N ALA A 79 8.95 -2.59 -26.46
CA ALA A 79 7.70 -3.33 -26.57
C ALA A 79 6.48 -2.40 -26.49
N PRO A 80 5.37 -2.72 -27.18
CA PRO A 80 4.11 -2.03 -26.95
C PRO A 80 3.63 -2.28 -25.52
N ARG A 81 2.99 -1.27 -24.91
CA ARG A 81 2.35 -1.42 -23.61
C ARG A 81 1.25 -2.50 -23.71
N PRO A 82 1.25 -3.52 -22.84
CA PRO A 82 0.20 -4.53 -22.85
C PRO A 82 -1.13 -3.91 -22.45
N LEU A 83 -2.23 -4.58 -22.84
CA LEU A 83 -3.54 -4.28 -22.29
C LEU A 83 -3.54 -4.53 -20.77
N PRO A 84 -4.43 -3.86 -20.01
CA PRO A 84 -4.62 -4.16 -18.59
C PRO A 84 -4.91 -5.65 -18.37
N ALA A 85 -4.40 -6.20 -17.28
CA ALA A 85 -4.74 -7.57 -16.88
C ALA A 85 -6.22 -7.68 -16.53
N GLU A 86 -6.82 -8.83 -16.84
CA GLU A 86 -8.19 -9.13 -16.42
C GLU A 86 -8.28 -9.18 -14.89
N PRO A 87 -9.22 -8.46 -14.26
CA PRO A 87 -9.37 -8.47 -12.80
C PRO A 87 -9.78 -9.84 -12.28
N ILE A 88 -9.16 -10.28 -11.18
CA ILE A 88 -9.63 -11.42 -10.39
C ILE A 88 -10.47 -10.88 -9.24
N HIS A 89 -11.73 -11.28 -9.19
CA HIS A 89 -12.67 -10.87 -8.15
C HIS A 89 -12.72 -11.91 -7.04
N LEU A 90 -12.45 -11.47 -5.82
CA LEU A 90 -12.60 -12.26 -4.60
C LEU A 90 -13.79 -11.71 -3.80
N GLY A 91 -14.61 -12.60 -3.25
CA GLY A 91 -15.62 -12.28 -2.26
C GLY A 91 -15.02 -12.06 -0.87
N MET A 92 -15.83 -11.58 0.07
CA MET A 92 -15.41 -11.26 1.45
C MET A 92 -14.83 -12.46 2.23
N ASN A 93 -15.20 -13.68 1.86
CA ASN A 93 -14.76 -14.91 2.52
C ASN A 93 -13.77 -15.72 1.67
N ASP A 94 -13.43 -15.23 0.47
CA ASP A 94 -12.46 -15.89 -0.38
C ASP A 94 -11.05 -15.54 0.10
N SER A 95 -10.19 -16.56 0.14
CA SER A 95 -8.78 -16.37 0.48
C SER A 95 -8.01 -15.83 -0.73
N TYR A 96 -7.09 -14.89 -0.49
CA TYR A 96 -6.18 -14.42 -1.51
C TYR A 96 -5.28 -15.55 -2.06
N THR A 97 -5.17 -16.69 -1.36
CA THR A 97 -4.42 -17.86 -1.85
C THR A 97 -5.08 -18.58 -3.01
N GLN A 98 -6.35 -18.29 -3.31
CA GLN A 98 -7.01 -18.74 -4.52
C GLN A 98 -6.45 -18.05 -5.78
N VAL A 99 -5.77 -16.90 -5.63
CA VAL A 99 -5.12 -16.18 -6.73
C VAL A 99 -3.78 -16.86 -7.06
N PRO A 100 -3.60 -17.43 -8.26
CA PRO A 100 -2.35 -18.07 -8.64
C PRO A 100 -1.17 -17.09 -8.59
N ASP A 101 -0.02 -17.57 -8.11
CA ASP A 101 1.26 -16.85 -8.10
C ASP A 101 1.24 -15.47 -7.42
N PHE A 102 0.30 -15.24 -6.49
CA PHE A 102 0.23 -13.98 -5.74
C PHE A 102 1.05 -14.03 -4.44
N PRO A 103 2.22 -13.37 -4.37
CA PRO A 103 3.18 -13.55 -3.27
C PRO A 103 2.70 -13.01 -1.92
N LEU A 104 1.73 -12.10 -1.91
CA LEU A 104 1.21 -11.46 -0.69
C LEU A 104 -0.04 -12.15 -0.14
N ALA A 105 -0.51 -13.23 -0.77
CA ALA A 105 -1.78 -13.87 -0.45
C ALA A 105 -1.98 -14.15 1.04
N LYS A 106 -1.03 -14.85 1.66
CA LYS A 106 -1.11 -15.21 3.09
C LYS A 106 -1.06 -14.00 4.02
N VAL A 107 -0.35 -12.94 3.63
CA VAL A 107 -0.25 -11.71 4.43
C VAL A 107 -1.58 -10.97 4.38
N LEU A 108 -2.18 -10.85 3.20
CA LEU A 108 -3.49 -10.20 3.06
C LEU A 108 -4.63 -10.98 3.71
N ASP A 109 -4.57 -12.31 3.76
CA ASP A 109 -5.51 -13.11 4.56
C ASP A 109 -5.39 -12.77 6.06
N GLN A 110 -4.17 -12.62 6.57
CA GLN A 110 -3.93 -12.23 7.98
C GLN A 110 -4.43 -10.81 8.27
N ASP A 111 -4.19 -9.87 7.37
CA ASP A 111 -4.68 -8.49 7.51
C ASP A 111 -6.21 -8.42 7.45
N THR A 112 -6.83 -9.24 6.61
CA THR A 112 -8.30 -9.33 6.50
C THR A 112 -8.93 -9.80 7.82
N GLU A 113 -8.34 -10.81 8.46
CA GLU A 113 -8.77 -11.25 9.80
C GLU A 113 -8.59 -10.13 10.85
N ASN A 114 -7.50 -9.37 10.77
CA ASN A 114 -7.29 -8.21 11.64
C ASN A 114 -8.36 -7.13 11.43
N PHE A 115 -8.80 -6.86 10.19
CA PHE A 115 -9.87 -5.90 9.91
C PHE A 115 -11.21 -6.36 10.51
N TYR A 116 -11.58 -7.63 10.38
CA TYR A 116 -12.79 -8.17 10.99
C TYR A 116 -12.79 -8.00 12.51
N ARG A 117 -11.67 -8.34 13.17
CA ARG A 117 -11.53 -8.20 14.63
C ARG A 117 -11.55 -6.74 15.08
N GLN A 118 -10.88 -5.85 14.35
CA GLN A 118 -10.89 -4.42 14.66
C GLN A 118 -12.30 -3.83 14.49
N TRP A 119 -13.00 -4.18 13.41
CA TRP A 119 -14.38 -3.75 13.18
C TRP A 119 -15.33 -4.22 14.29
N ALA A 120 -15.25 -5.50 14.68
CA ALA A 120 -16.05 -6.04 15.78
C ALA A 120 -15.73 -5.33 17.10
N GLY A 121 -14.46 -5.10 17.40
CA GLY A 121 -14.02 -4.38 18.60
C GLY A 121 -14.51 -2.94 18.65
N MET A 122 -14.46 -2.22 17.52
CA MET A 122 -14.97 -0.84 17.43
C MET A 122 -16.48 -0.77 17.70
N ASN A 123 -17.27 -1.70 17.16
CA ASN A 123 -18.72 -1.74 17.39
C ASN A 123 -19.11 -2.16 18.82
N ALA A 124 -18.29 -2.99 19.47
CA ALA A 124 -18.54 -3.43 20.84
C ALA A 124 -18.00 -2.46 21.92
N SER A 125 -17.14 -1.50 21.53
CA SER A 125 -16.49 -0.59 22.45
C SER A 125 -17.46 0.46 23.01
N MET A 126 -17.46 0.64 24.34
CA MET A 126 -18.14 1.76 25.01
C MET A 126 -17.33 3.06 24.96
N LYS A 127 -16.06 2.98 24.58
CA LYS A 127 -15.18 4.14 24.47
C LYS A 127 -15.47 4.88 23.15
N PRO A 128 -15.65 6.20 23.16
CA PRO A 128 -16.09 6.97 21.98
C PRO A 128 -15.02 7.13 20.89
N GLY A 129 -13.79 6.66 21.10
CA GLY A 129 -12.72 6.80 20.13
C GLY A 129 -11.47 5.96 20.45
N GLN A 130 -10.55 5.91 19.50
CA GLN A 130 -9.27 5.18 19.63
C GLN A 130 -8.23 5.95 20.46
N THR A 131 -7.32 5.23 21.11
CA THR A 131 -6.09 5.83 21.67
C THR A 131 -4.92 5.37 20.82
N LEU A 132 -4.17 6.33 20.28
CA LEU A 132 -3.01 6.07 19.44
C LEU A 132 -1.71 6.28 20.23
N ALA A 133 -0.74 5.41 20.01
CA ALA A 133 0.63 5.54 20.45
C ALA A 133 1.28 6.81 19.88
N ASN A 134 2.14 7.43 20.67
CA ASN A 134 2.74 8.71 20.30
C ASN A 134 3.64 8.60 19.06
N TYR A 135 4.50 7.59 19.02
CA TYR A 135 5.53 7.44 17.98
C TYR A 135 5.06 6.60 16.78
N GLN A 136 4.60 5.37 17.02
CA GLN A 136 4.33 4.40 15.95
C GLN A 136 3.09 4.73 15.12
N GLU A 137 2.11 5.45 15.69
CA GLU A 137 0.79 5.67 15.08
C GLU A 137 0.59 7.14 14.65
N VAL A 138 1.67 7.91 14.54
CA VAL A 138 1.62 9.32 14.09
C VAL A 138 0.98 9.48 12.71
N ARG A 139 1.17 8.51 11.81
CA ARG A 139 0.57 8.54 10.46
C ARG A 139 -0.95 8.34 10.49
N ILE A 140 -1.46 7.48 11.37
CA ILE A 140 -2.90 7.30 11.59
C ILE A 140 -3.51 8.60 12.13
N ARG A 141 -2.85 9.23 13.11
CA ARG A 141 -3.27 10.54 13.63
C ARG A 141 -3.30 11.61 12.53
N ASN A 142 -2.26 11.68 11.70
CA ASN A 142 -2.20 12.64 10.60
C ASN A 142 -3.30 12.40 9.55
N PHE A 143 -3.64 11.14 9.26
CA PHE A 143 -4.76 10.79 8.40
C PHE A 143 -6.07 11.36 8.93
N HIS A 144 -6.36 11.16 10.22
CA HIS A 144 -7.58 11.70 10.84
C HIS A 144 -7.61 13.22 10.86
N ASN A 145 -6.50 13.90 11.19
CA ASN A 145 -6.44 15.36 11.11
C ASN A 145 -6.75 15.87 9.70
N THR A 146 -6.15 15.24 8.68
CA THR A 146 -6.40 15.60 7.27
C THR A 146 -7.87 15.37 6.91
N LEU A 147 -8.46 14.25 7.35
CA LEU A 147 -9.87 13.95 7.12
C LEU A 147 -10.77 15.01 7.76
N ASP A 148 -10.51 15.38 9.01
CA ASP A 148 -11.28 16.38 9.74
C ASP A 148 -11.20 17.76 9.05
N ASP A 149 -10.05 18.14 8.50
CA ASP A 149 -9.87 19.35 7.70
C ASP A 149 -10.79 19.34 6.46
N TYR A 150 -10.82 18.24 5.71
CA TYR A 150 -11.69 18.09 4.54
C TYR A 150 -13.18 18.06 4.90
N LEU A 151 -13.53 17.55 6.10
CA LEU A 151 -14.90 17.53 6.60
C LEU A 151 -15.33 18.86 7.24
N GLY A 152 -14.42 19.84 7.34
CA GLY A 152 -14.68 21.13 7.98
C GLY A 152 -14.88 21.03 9.50
N GLN A 153 -14.32 20.00 10.14
CA GLN A 153 -14.50 19.71 11.57
C GLN A 153 -13.39 20.26 12.47
N VAL A 154 -12.41 20.98 11.91
CA VAL A 154 -11.34 21.64 12.66
C VAL A 154 -11.62 23.15 12.69
N GLU A 155 -11.86 23.72 13.87
CA GLU A 155 -11.70 25.17 14.05
C GLU A 155 -10.27 25.53 13.67
N ALA A 156 -10.10 26.38 12.66
CA ALA A 156 -8.79 26.74 12.11
C ALA A 156 -7.84 27.17 13.23
N VAL A 157 -6.85 26.33 13.55
CA VAL A 157 -5.77 26.71 14.44
C VAL A 157 -4.75 27.49 13.60
N PRO A 158 -4.59 28.80 13.80
CA PRO A 158 -3.60 29.56 13.05
C PRO A 158 -2.21 29.03 13.39
N LEU A 159 -1.46 28.64 12.35
CA LEU A 159 -0.07 28.24 12.48
C LEU A 159 0.77 29.44 12.93
N ILE A 160 1.05 29.52 14.23
CA ILE A 160 2.06 30.43 14.78
C ILE A 160 3.40 29.71 14.69
N PHE A 161 4.22 30.09 13.71
CA PHE A 161 5.65 29.75 13.71
C PHE A 161 6.38 30.71 14.66
N LYS A 162 7.12 30.15 15.62
CA LYS A 162 8.16 30.88 16.37
C LYS A 162 9.52 30.63 15.73
#